data_AF-A0A2W4KGN5-F1
#
_entry.id   AF-A0A2W4KGN5-F1
#
_cell.length_a   1.000
_cell.length_b   1.000
_cell.length_c   1.000
_cell.angle_alpha   90.00
_cell.angle_beta   90.00
_cell.angle_gamma   90.00
#
_symmetry.space_group_name_H-M   'P 1'
#
loop_
_entity.id
_entity.type
_entity.pdbx_description
1 polymer ?
#
loop_
_entity_poly.entity_id
_entity_poly.type
_entity_poly.pdbx_seq_one_letter_code
_entity_poly.pdbx_strand_id
1 'polypeptide(L)'
;MAKNKAISACEVIRKDHEDIKTLLQKYDTAGDVKEKENILRELGMQLQEHARVDEVIIFPAAAQMADDNSFVDELKDSDNSVKMHLAQVQRLYADIDKEEFEAKMKELREAVCTLIEQEETSLIPCIENAEYDLDKLSEEVAKLRAGESIEPIKLRKKA
;
A
#
# COMPACT_ATOMS: atom_id res chain seq x y z
N MET A 1 -22.21 19.53 -17.37
CA MET A 1 -20.87 19.02 -17.73
C MET A 1 -20.35 18.28 -16.51
N ALA A 2 -20.27 16.96 -16.56
CA ALA A 2 -19.62 16.21 -15.50
C ALA A 2 -18.14 16.62 -15.53
N LYS A 3 -17.65 17.30 -14.48
CA LYS A 3 -16.21 17.43 -14.28
C LYS A 3 -15.69 16.00 -14.25
N ASN A 4 -14.73 15.70 -15.13
CA ASN A 4 -14.00 14.45 -15.07
C ASN A 4 -13.32 14.44 -13.69
N LYS A 5 -13.91 13.74 -12.71
CA LYS A 5 -13.41 13.74 -11.33
C LYS A 5 -12.12 12.94 -11.38
N ALA A 6 -11.00 13.58 -11.08
CA ALA A 6 -9.74 12.87 -10.90
C ALA A 6 -9.95 11.76 -9.86
N ILE A 7 -9.31 10.62 -10.07
CA ILE A 7 -9.37 9.49 -9.13
C ILE A 7 -8.84 10.01 -7.78
N SER A 8 -9.60 9.80 -6.72
CA SER A 8 -9.20 10.23 -5.37
C SER A 8 -8.02 9.41 -4.85
N ALA A 9 -7.24 9.99 -3.95
CA ALA A 9 -6.15 9.27 -3.27
C ALA A 9 -6.61 7.92 -2.69
N CYS A 10 -7.78 7.89 -2.01
CA CYS A 10 -8.31 6.66 -1.43
C CYS A 10 -8.75 5.62 -2.49
N GLU A 11 -9.24 6.04 -3.65
CA GLU A 11 -9.51 5.13 -4.77
C GLU A 11 -8.21 4.56 -5.36
N VAL A 12 -7.14 5.36 -5.41
CA VAL A 12 -5.81 4.89 -5.82
C VAL A 12 -5.27 3.83 -4.86
N ILE A 13 -5.34 4.06 -3.54
CA ILE A 13 -4.91 3.09 -2.52
C ILE A 13 -5.70 1.79 -2.60
N ARG A 14 -7.04 1.85 -2.72
CA ARG A 14 -7.86 0.64 -2.90
C ARG A 14 -7.51 -0.11 -4.18
N LYS A 15 -7.18 0.60 -5.26
CA LYS A 15 -6.78 -0.02 -6.53
C LYS A 15 -5.48 -0.82 -6.39
N ASP A 16 -4.51 -0.29 -5.64
CA ASP A 16 -3.28 -1.01 -5.31
C ASP A 16 -3.58 -2.26 -4.49
N HIS A 17 -4.44 -2.15 -3.47
CA HIS A 17 -4.84 -3.30 -2.66
C HIS A 17 -5.43 -4.42 -3.50
N GLU A 18 -6.31 -4.08 -4.45
CA GLU A 18 -6.89 -5.05 -5.38
C GLU A 18 -5.84 -5.72 -6.26
N ASP A 19 -4.87 -4.97 -6.77
CA ASP A 19 -3.79 -5.51 -7.61
C ASP A 19 -2.86 -6.42 -6.80
N ILE A 20 -2.49 -6.01 -5.58
CA ILE A 20 -1.69 -6.79 -4.64
C ILE A 20 -2.42 -8.09 -4.27
N LYS A 21 -3.69 -8.01 -3.87
CA LYS A 21 -4.54 -9.19 -3.58
C LYS A 21 -4.63 -10.12 -4.79
N THR A 22 -4.75 -9.57 -6.00
CA THR A 22 -4.77 -10.35 -7.24
C THR A 22 -3.45 -11.07 -7.52
N LEU A 23 -2.31 -10.40 -7.29
CA LEU A 23 -0.98 -11.02 -7.45
C LEU A 23 -0.77 -12.16 -6.44
N LEU A 24 -1.19 -11.97 -5.19
CA LEU A 24 -1.16 -13.00 -4.18
C LEU A 24 -2.01 -14.21 -4.59
N GLN A 25 -3.21 -14.00 -5.13
CA GLN A 25 -4.05 -15.11 -5.65
C GLN A 25 -3.40 -15.81 -6.85
N LYS A 26 -2.82 -15.05 -7.79
CA LYS A 26 -2.10 -15.63 -8.93
C LYS A 26 -0.93 -16.49 -8.47
N TYR A 27 -0.19 -16.07 -7.44
CA TYR A 27 0.91 -16.84 -6.87
C TYR A 27 0.43 -18.23 -6.38
N ASP A 28 -0.73 -18.30 -5.71
CA ASP A 28 -1.28 -19.58 -5.21
C ASP A 28 -1.64 -20.56 -6.32
N THR A 29 -2.00 -20.04 -7.49
CA THR A 29 -2.40 -20.84 -8.66
C THR A 29 -1.28 -21.06 -9.67
N ALA A 30 -0.09 -20.50 -9.42
CA ALA A 30 1.02 -20.55 -10.37
C ALA A 30 1.55 -21.99 -10.52
N GLY A 31 1.71 -22.41 -11.77
CA GLY A 31 2.02 -23.82 -12.10
C GLY A 31 3.51 -24.12 -12.16
N ASP A 32 4.35 -23.11 -12.38
CA ASP A 32 5.80 -23.27 -12.49
C ASP A 32 6.57 -22.20 -11.70
N VAL A 33 7.86 -22.49 -11.46
CA VAL A 33 8.76 -21.62 -10.70
C VAL A 33 8.94 -20.25 -11.37
N LYS A 34 9.02 -20.20 -12.69
CA LYS A 34 9.27 -18.96 -13.43
C LYS A 34 8.07 -18.02 -13.34
N GLU A 35 6.86 -18.57 -13.38
CA GLU A 35 5.62 -17.83 -13.16
C GLU A 35 5.61 -17.23 -11.74
N LYS A 36 5.93 -18.03 -10.71
CA LYS A 36 6.05 -17.54 -9.33
C LYS A 36 7.07 -16.42 -9.20
N GLU A 37 8.27 -16.56 -9.77
CA GLU A 37 9.31 -15.53 -9.75
C GLU A 37 8.84 -14.21 -10.38
N ASN A 38 8.12 -14.28 -11.51
CA ASN A 38 7.59 -13.08 -12.18
C ASN A 38 6.51 -12.41 -11.33
N ILE A 39 5.60 -13.19 -10.73
CA ILE A 39 4.56 -12.67 -9.85
C ILE A 39 5.18 -12.00 -8.61
N LEU A 40 6.20 -12.61 -8.01
CA LEU A 40 6.87 -12.07 -6.82
C LEU A 40 7.63 -10.79 -7.12
N ARG A 41 8.25 -10.69 -8.31
CA ARG A 41 8.90 -9.47 -8.76
C ARG A 41 7.90 -8.33 -8.90
N GLU A 42 6.77 -8.60 -9.54
CA GLU A 42 5.69 -7.63 -9.69
C GLU A 42 5.10 -7.24 -8.33
N LEU A 43 4.80 -8.22 -7.47
CA LEU A 43 4.30 -8.00 -6.11
C LEU A 43 5.26 -7.12 -5.30
N GLY A 44 6.56 -7.40 -5.36
CA GLY A 44 7.56 -6.60 -4.66
C GLY A 44 7.60 -5.16 -5.13
N MET A 45 7.47 -4.92 -6.44
CA MET A 45 7.39 -3.56 -7.01
C MET A 45 6.12 -2.84 -6.56
N GLN A 46 4.96 -3.50 -6.64
CA GLN A 46 3.67 -2.92 -6.23
C GLN A 46 3.65 -2.57 -4.74
N LEU A 47 4.15 -3.46 -3.87
CA LEU A 47 4.27 -3.20 -2.43
C LEU A 47 5.19 -2.01 -2.13
N GLN A 48 6.29 -1.88 -2.87
CA GLN A 48 7.22 -0.76 -2.70
C GLN A 48 6.60 0.58 -3.12
N GLU A 49 5.90 0.61 -4.25
CA GLU A 49 5.22 1.83 -4.72
C GLU A 49 4.04 2.21 -3.83
N HIS A 50 3.25 1.23 -3.38
CA HIS A 50 2.17 1.41 -2.41
C HIS A 50 2.70 2.04 -1.12
N ALA A 51 3.67 1.39 -0.47
CA ALA A 51 4.27 1.88 0.77
C ALA A 51 4.90 3.27 0.61
N ARG A 52 5.50 3.57 -0.55
CA ARG A 52 6.06 4.90 -0.83
C ARG A 52 4.98 5.99 -0.86
N VAL A 53 3.81 5.70 -1.42
CA VAL A 53 2.67 6.63 -1.39
C VAL A 53 2.20 6.81 0.05
N ASP A 54 2.13 5.74 0.82
CA ASP A 54 1.65 5.80 2.20
C ASP A 54 2.58 6.59 3.11
N GLU A 55 3.86 6.26 3.13
CA GLU A 55 4.85 6.90 3.99
C GLU A 55 5.00 8.39 3.71
N VAL A 56 4.97 8.77 2.44
CA VAL A 56 5.29 10.14 2.05
C VAL A 56 4.05 11.03 2.04
N ILE A 57 2.87 10.47 1.79
CA ILE A 57 1.64 11.26 1.61
C ILE A 57 0.54 10.83 2.58
N ILE A 58 0.16 9.54 2.60
CA ILE A 58 -1.05 9.11 3.30
C ILE A 58 -0.90 9.16 4.81
N PHE A 59 0.16 8.59 5.40
CA PHE A 59 0.37 8.64 6.84
C PHE A 59 0.56 10.08 7.37
N PRO A 60 1.35 10.97 6.72
CA PRO A 60 1.44 12.36 7.13
C PRO A 60 0.12 13.13 6.98
N ALA A 61 -0.71 12.79 6.00
CA ALA A 61 -2.04 13.37 5.83
C ALA A 61 -3.01 12.90 6.93
N ALA A 62 -3.08 11.59 7.17
CA ALA A 62 -3.91 10.99 8.21
C ALA A 62 -3.54 11.53 9.59
N ALA A 63 -2.25 11.71 9.88
CA ALA A 63 -1.78 12.28 11.14
C ALA A 63 -2.18 13.76 11.37
N GLN A 64 -2.57 14.50 10.31
CA GLN A 64 -3.14 15.85 10.43
C GLN A 64 -4.67 15.81 10.66
N MET A 65 -5.31 14.71 10.29
CA MET A 65 -6.77 14.55 10.33
C MET A 65 -7.25 13.85 11.60
N ALA A 66 -6.42 12.97 12.15
CA ALA A 66 -6.73 12.18 13.32
C ALA A 66 -6.61 12.97 14.63
N ASP A 67 -7.53 12.71 15.55
CA ASP A 67 -7.44 13.21 16.92
C ASP A 67 -6.43 12.38 17.75
N ASP A 68 -6.29 11.09 17.43
CA ASP A 68 -5.30 10.17 17.99
C ASP A 68 -4.50 9.52 16.87
N ASN A 69 -3.18 9.67 16.92
CA ASN A 69 -2.24 9.16 15.93
C ASN A 69 -1.77 7.74 16.21
N SER A 70 -2.19 7.11 17.32
CA SER A 70 -1.79 5.75 17.70
C SER A 70 -2.01 4.75 16.55
N PHE A 71 -3.15 4.79 15.88
CA PHE A 71 -3.44 3.89 14.75
C PHE A 71 -2.52 4.14 13.54
N VAL A 72 -2.06 5.38 13.32
CA VAL A 72 -1.13 5.70 12.23
C VAL A 72 0.25 5.11 12.55
N ASP A 73 0.66 5.10 13.81
CA ASP A 73 1.91 4.47 14.23
C ASP A 73 1.82 2.94 14.16
N GLU A 74 0.68 2.35 14.52
CA GLU A 74 0.41 0.91 14.31
C GLU A 74 0.49 0.52 12.82
N LEU A 75 -0.06 1.34 11.92
CA LEU A 75 0.02 1.11 10.47
C LEU A 75 1.46 1.16 9.95
N LYS A 76 2.28 2.11 10.43
CA LYS A 76 3.71 2.16 10.08
C LYS A 76 4.45 0.92 10.55
N ASP A 77 4.12 0.40 11.74
CA ASP A 77 4.71 -0.84 12.24
C ASP A 77 4.31 -2.06 11.39
N SER A 78 3.04 -2.13 10.98
CA SER A 78 2.55 -3.15 10.03
C SER A 78 3.23 -3.05 8.66
N ASP A 79 3.39 -1.84 8.10
CA ASP A 79 4.12 -1.61 6.84
C ASP A 79 5.59 -2.02 6.93
N ASN A 80 6.28 -1.68 8.03
CA ASN A 80 7.63 -2.15 8.31
C ASN A 80 7.72 -3.67 8.38
N SER A 81 6.72 -4.33 8.99
CA SER A 81 6.63 -5.79 9.04
C SER A 81 6.51 -6.40 7.63
N VAL A 82 5.63 -5.84 6.78
CA VAL A 82 5.49 -6.25 5.37
C VAL A 82 6.83 -6.13 4.62
N LYS A 83 7.53 -5.01 4.77
CA LYS A 83 8.87 -4.80 4.17
C LYS A 83 9.88 -5.82 4.64
N MET A 84 9.87 -6.16 5.93
CA MET A 84 10.76 -7.19 6.49
C MET A 84 10.47 -8.58 5.92
N HIS A 85 9.20 -8.99 5.85
CA HIS A 85 8.82 -10.27 5.26
C HIS A 85 9.14 -10.33 3.76
N LEU A 86 8.90 -9.25 3.02
CA LEU A 86 9.25 -9.18 1.60
C LEU A 86 10.76 -9.37 1.40
N ALA A 87 11.59 -8.71 2.21
CA ALA A 87 13.03 -8.89 2.15
C ALA A 87 13.49 -10.32 2.51
N GLN A 88 12.79 -11.01 3.41
CA GLN A 88 13.06 -12.42 3.72
C GLN A 88 12.73 -13.32 2.53
N VAL A 89 11.55 -13.14 1.92
CA VAL A 89 11.14 -13.88 0.71
C VAL A 89 12.13 -13.64 -0.43
N GLN A 90 12.54 -12.38 -0.67
CA GLN A 90 13.52 -12.02 -1.70
C GLN A 90 14.90 -12.69 -1.51
N ARG A 91 15.34 -12.86 -0.26
CA ARG A 91 16.60 -13.57 0.04
C ARG A 91 16.56 -15.06 -0.27
N LEU A 92 15.37 -15.65 -0.30
CA LEU A 92 15.15 -17.08 -0.54
C LEU A 92 14.74 -17.38 -1.98
N TYR A 93 14.85 -16.43 -2.93
CA TYR A 93 14.44 -16.68 -4.33
C TYR A 93 15.10 -17.91 -4.98
N ALA A 94 16.34 -18.22 -4.62
CA ALA A 94 17.03 -19.42 -5.12
C ALA A 94 16.37 -20.73 -4.67
N ASP A 95 15.58 -20.67 -3.60
CA ASP A 95 14.91 -21.79 -2.92
C ASP A 95 13.39 -21.73 -3.10
N ILE A 96 12.88 -21.05 -4.13
CA ILE A 96 11.45 -20.85 -4.40
C ILE A 96 10.64 -22.15 -4.55
N ASP A 97 11.30 -23.28 -4.80
CA ASP A 97 10.70 -24.61 -4.87
C ASP A 97 10.71 -25.36 -3.51
N LYS A 98 11.20 -24.74 -2.44
CA LYS A 98 11.34 -25.34 -1.11
C LYS A 98 10.19 -24.97 -0.18
N GLU A 99 9.92 -25.87 0.78
CA GLU A 99 8.89 -25.67 1.80
C GLU A 99 9.15 -24.44 2.68
N GLU A 100 10.42 -24.13 2.99
CA GLU A 100 10.79 -22.94 3.75
C GLU A 100 10.39 -21.65 3.03
N PHE A 101 10.51 -21.62 1.70
CA PHE A 101 10.08 -20.47 0.90
C PHE A 101 8.57 -20.26 1.01
N GLU A 102 7.79 -21.34 0.86
CA GLU A 102 6.33 -21.26 0.97
C GLU A 102 5.88 -20.83 2.36
N ALA A 103 6.58 -21.26 3.42
CA ALA A 103 6.33 -20.77 4.77
C ALA A 103 6.55 -19.26 4.88
N LYS A 104 7.65 -18.72 4.32
CA LYS A 104 7.91 -17.26 4.30
C LYS A 104 6.93 -16.49 3.41
N MET A 105 6.50 -17.09 2.31
CA MET A 105 5.49 -16.49 1.45
C MET A 105 4.14 -16.38 2.17
N LYS A 106 3.79 -17.37 2.98
CA LYS A 106 2.58 -17.34 3.82
C LYS A 106 2.66 -16.22 4.87
N GLU A 107 3.79 -16.08 5.57
CA GLU A 107 4.01 -14.98 6.52
C GLU A 107 3.86 -13.61 5.84
N LEU A 108 4.48 -13.42 4.66
CA LEU A 108 4.32 -12.19 3.87
C LEU A 108 2.86 -11.91 3.52
N ARG A 109 2.13 -12.93 3.04
CA ARG A 109 0.71 -12.80 2.71
C ARG A 109 -0.12 -12.37 3.91
N GLU A 110 0.08 -12.99 5.06
CA GLU A 110 -0.67 -12.66 6.28
C GLU A 110 -0.39 -11.22 6.72
N ALA A 111 0.87 -10.78 6.68
CA ALA A 111 1.24 -9.39 6.98
C ALA A 111 0.59 -8.39 6.01
N VAL A 112 0.65 -8.66 4.70
CA VAL A 112 0.05 -7.80 3.66
C VAL A 112 -1.46 -7.70 3.80
N CYS A 113 -2.16 -8.84 3.96
CA CYS A 113 -3.61 -8.85 4.13
C CYS A 113 -4.03 -8.10 5.40
N THR A 114 -3.28 -8.25 6.50
CA THR A 114 -3.55 -7.55 7.75
C THR A 114 -3.38 -6.04 7.60
N LEU A 115 -2.28 -5.59 6.99
CA LEU A 115 -2.05 -4.17 6.73
C LEU A 115 -3.18 -3.58 5.86
N ILE A 116 -3.52 -4.23 4.75
CA ILE A 116 -4.60 -3.78 3.86
C ILE A 116 -5.93 -3.68 4.63
N GLU A 117 -6.25 -4.67 5.48
CA GLU A 117 -7.48 -4.62 6.28
C GLU A 117 -7.47 -3.44 7.26
N GLN A 118 -6.35 -3.17 7.94
CA GLN A 118 -6.22 -2.02 8.83
C GLN A 118 -6.38 -0.70 8.06
N GLU A 119 -5.79 -0.59 6.86
CA GLU A 119 -5.91 0.60 6.02
C GLU A 119 -7.35 0.80 5.52
N GLU A 120 -7.99 -0.26 5.01
CA GLU A 120 -9.36 -0.20 4.48
C GLU A 120 -10.40 0.09 5.57
N THR A 121 -10.17 -0.35 6.80
CA THR A 121 -11.12 -0.21 7.92
C THR A 121 -10.89 1.03 8.78
N SER A 122 -9.68 1.57 8.81
CA SER A 122 -9.30 2.65 9.73
C SER A 122 -8.73 3.86 9.00
N LEU A 123 -7.66 3.67 8.21
CA LEU A 123 -6.96 4.77 7.53
C LEU A 123 -7.84 5.46 6.48
N ILE A 124 -8.41 4.68 5.58
CA ILE A 124 -9.21 5.22 4.47
C ILE A 124 -10.47 5.91 5.00
N PRO A 125 -11.25 5.33 5.93
CA PRO A 125 -12.38 6.05 6.53
C PRO A 125 -11.96 7.32 7.29
N CYS A 126 -10.80 7.33 7.94
CA CYS A 126 -10.27 8.54 8.58
C CYS A 126 -10.10 9.67 7.56
N ILE A 127 -9.52 9.37 6.40
CA ILE A 127 -9.27 10.35 5.33
C ILE A 127 -10.57 10.80 4.64
N GLU A 128 -11.44 9.85 4.28
CA GLU A 128 -12.68 10.16 3.54
C GLU A 128 -13.67 10.99 4.35
N ASN A 129 -13.71 10.81 5.67
CA ASN A 129 -14.59 11.56 6.57
C ASN A 129 -13.96 12.87 7.07
N ALA A 130 -12.71 13.16 6.70
CA ALA A 130 -12.02 14.34 7.17
C ALA A 130 -12.56 15.64 6.54
N GLU A 131 -12.69 16.68 7.36
CA GLU A 131 -13.06 18.03 6.90
C GLU A 131 -11.87 18.78 6.29
N TYR A 132 -11.09 18.10 5.44
CA TYR A 132 -9.91 18.62 4.77
C TYR A 132 -10.06 18.62 3.25
N ASP A 133 -9.25 19.43 2.58
CA ASP A 133 -9.14 19.46 1.12
C ASP A 133 -8.44 18.20 0.58
N LEU A 134 -9.24 17.20 0.20
CA LEU A 134 -8.77 15.93 -0.35
C LEU A 134 -8.38 16.02 -1.84
N ASP A 135 -8.72 17.11 -2.53
CA ASP A 135 -8.30 17.30 -3.93
C ASP A 135 -6.79 17.49 -3.97
N LYS A 136 -6.24 18.30 -3.05
CA LYS A 136 -4.78 18.44 -2.88
C LYS A 136 -4.09 17.12 -2.56
N LEU A 137 -4.69 16.29 -1.70
CA LEU A 137 -4.14 14.96 -1.38
C LEU A 137 -4.05 14.10 -2.65
N SER A 138 -5.11 14.09 -3.45
CA SER A 138 -5.20 13.32 -4.70
C SER A 138 -4.20 13.82 -5.74
N GLU A 139 -3.99 15.13 -5.84
CA GLU A 139 -2.98 15.73 -6.72
C GLU A 139 -1.56 15.30 -6.35
N GLU A 140 -1.20 15.33 -5.06
CA GLU A 140 0.15 14.92 -4.63
C GLU A 140 0.39 13.42 -4.84
N VAL A 141 -0.63 12.57 -4.63
CA VAL A 141 -0.54 11.13 -4.96
C VAL A 141 -0.28 10.94 -6.46
N ALA A 142 -1.01 11.64 -7.32
CA ALA A 142 -0.85 11.55 -8.76
C ALA A 142 0.56 12.01 -9.21
N LYS A 143 1.06 13.13 -8.68
CA LYS A 143 2.43 13.61 -8.94
C LYS A 143 3.47 12.59 -8.52
N LEU A 144 3.33 12.03 -7.31
CA LEU A 144 4.29 11.07 -6.78
C LEU A 144 4.38 9.82 -7.68
N ARG A 145 3.24 9.33 -8.18
CA ARG A 145 3.19 8.21 -9.13
C ARG A 145 3.71 8.53 -10.52
N ALA A 146 3.60 9.79 -10.94
CA ALA A 146 4.20 10.27 -12.18
C ALA A 146 5.73 10.46 -12.09
N GLY A 147 6.34 10.22 -10.92
CA GLY A 147 7.76 10.44 -10.68
C GLY A 147 8.13 11.92 -10.54
N GLU A 148 7.14 12.77 -10.28
CA GLU A 148 7.36 14.20 -10.07
C GLU A 148 7.82 14.47 -8.63
N SER A 149 8.46 15.62 -8.43
CA SER A 149 8.79 16.10 -7.10
C SER A 149 7.52 16.50 -6.36
N ILE A 150 7.41 16.08 -5.10
CA ILE A 150 6.29 16.43 -4.23
C ILE A 150 6.74 17.34 -3.11
N GLU A 151 5.81 18.14 -2.59
CA GLU A 151 6.03 18.94 -1.39
C GLU A 151 5.48 18.22 -0.16
N PRO A 152 6.02 18.50 1.05
CA PRO A 152 5.42 17.99 2.28
C PRO A 152 3.94 18.34 2.34
N ILE A 153 3.10 17.32 2.58
CA ILE A 153 1.65 17.49 2.54
C ILE A 153 1.20 18.50 3.61
N LYS A 154 0.53 19.56 3.16
CA LYS A 154 -0.05 20.62 4.02
C LYS A 154 -1.50 20.79 3.65
N LEU A 155 -2.38 20.14 4.39
CA LEU A 155 -3.81 20.16 4.12
C LEU A 155 -4.47 21.36 4.78
N ARG A 156 -5.50 21.88 4.13
CA ARG A 156 -6.34 22.94 4.67
C ARG A 156 -7.69 22.36 5.05
N LYS A 157 -8.25 22.81 6.16
CA LYS A 157 -9.64 22.49 6.49
C LYS A 157 -10.56 23.07 5.41
N LYS A 158 -11.62 22.35 5.08
CA LYS A 158 -12.70 22.86 4.23
C LYS A 158 -13.35 24.05 4.97
N ALA A 159 -13.60 25.12 4.22
CA ALA A 159 -14.25 26.33 4.72
C ALA A 159 -15.76 26.10 4.96
#